data_AF-A0A0P9IV25-F1
#
_entry.id   AF-A0A0P9IV25-F1
#
_cell.length_a   1.000
_cell.length_b   1.000
_cell.length_c   1.000
_cell.angle_alpha   90.00
_cell.angle_beta   90.00
_cell.angle_gamma   90.00
#
_symmetry.space_group_name_H-M   'P 1'
#
loop_
_entity.id
_entity.type
_entity.pdbx_description
1 polymer ?
#
loop_
_entity_poly.entity_id
_entity_poly.type
_entity_poly.pdbx_seq_one_letter_code
_entity_poly.pdbx_strand_id
1 'polypeptide(L)' 'PATMTDEDVKSFGSETPLGRPGQPVEVSPIYVLLASDEASYISGSRYAVTGGKPIL' A
#
# COMPACT_ATOMS: atom_id res chain seq x y z
N PRO A 1 -10.98 11.18 2.00
CA PRO A 1 -11.52 11.23 0.62
C PRO A 1 -12.69 12.21 0.57
N ALA A 2 -12.94 12.86 -0.55
CA ALA A 2 -13.98 13.89 -0.65
C ALA A 2 -15.41 13.37 -0.34
N THR A 3 -15.59 12.06 -0.25
CA THR A 3 -16.87 11.37 0.01
C THR A 3 -16.97 10.68 1.38
N MET A 4 -15.93 10.72 2.21
CA MET A 4 -15.96 10.08 3.55
C MET A 4 -16.47 11.08 4.61
N THR A 5 -17.21 10.58 5.61
CA THR A 5 -17.59 11.41 6.77
C THR A 5 -16.38 11.67 7.67
N ASP A 6 -16.45 12.69 8.53
CA ASP A 6 -15.36 13.01 9.45
C ASP A 6 -15.02 11.86 10.42
N GLU A 7 -16.03 11.04 10.78
CA GLU A 7 -15.86 9.87 11.65
C GLU A 7 -15.13 8.73 10.92
N ASP A 8 -15.48 8.51 9.65
CA ASP A 8 -14.81 7.52 8.80
C ASP A 8 -13.35 7.92 8.56
N VAL A 9 -13.05 9.21 8.41
CA VAL A 9 -11.66 9.70 8.23
C VAL A 9 -10.82 9.44 9.47
N LYS A 10 -11.37 9.60 10.67
CA LYS A 10 -10.65 9.37 11.93
C LYS A 10 -10.29 7.90 12.16
N SER A 11 -11.15 6.99 11.72
CA SER A 11 -10.98 5.54 11.89
C SER A 11 -10.27 4.87 10.72
N PHE A 12 -10.06 5.59 9.61
CA PHE A 12 -9.50 5.04 8.38
C PHE A 12 -8.12 4.40 8.58
N GLY A 13 -7.97 3.13 8.21
CA GLY A 13 -6.71 2.40 8.25
C GLY A 13 -6.35 1.83 9.63
N SER A 14 -7.17 2.07 10.66
CA SER A 14 -6.99 1.51 12.01
C SER A 14 -7.06 -0.02 12.04
N GLU A 15 -7.70 -0.63 11.04
CA GLU A 15 -7.87 -2.07 10.90
C GLU A 15 -6.69 -2.75 10.19
N THR A 16 -5.69 -2.00 9.75
CA THR A 16 -4.41 -2.56 9.30
C THR A 16 -3.58 -2.98 10.52
N PRO A 17 -2.72 -4.02 10.42
CA PRO A 17 -1.78 -4.34 11.50
C PRO A 17 -0.84 -3.20 11.90
N LEU A 18 -0.53 -2.26 11.00
CA LEU A 18 0.21 -1.04 11.32
C LEU A 18 -0.65 0.03 12.02
N GLY A 19 -1.95 -0.18 12.18
CA GLY A 19 -2.88 0.69 12.92
C GLY A 19 -3.09 2.06 12.29
N ARG A 20 -2.72 2.25 11.03
CA ARG A 20 -2.79 3.54 10.33
C ARG A 20 -2.98 3.37 8.83
N PRO A 21 -3.46 4.40 8.12
CA PRO A 21 -3.54 4.35 6.68
C PRO A 21 -2.15 4.37 6.04
N GLY A 22 -2.03 3.60 4.96
CA GLY A 22 -0.85 3.63 4.11
C GLY A 22 -0.70 5.00 3.46
N GLN A 23 0.54 5.49 3.40
CA GLN A 23 0.88 6.74 2.75
C GLN A 23 1.34 6.48 1.31
N PRO A 24 1.10 7.41 0.37
CA PRO A 24 1.54 7.24 -1.02
C PRO A 24 3.04 6.94 -1.16
N VAL A 25 3.86 7.52 -0.28
CA VAL A 25 5.31 7.28 -0.24
C VAL A 25 5.69 5.83 0.10
N GLU A 26 4.78 5.03 0.68
CA GLU A 26 5.07 3.64 1.07
C GLU A 26 4.89 2.66 -0.09
N VAL A 27 4.05 2.98 -1.08
CA VAL A 27 3.93 2.19 -2.33
C VAL A 27 4.88 2.67 -3.42
N SER A 28 5.35 3.92 -3.34
CA SER A 28 6.20 4.53 -4.38
C SER A 28 7.50 3.74 -4.66
N PRO A 29 8.27 3.25 -3.67
CA PRO A 29 9.55 2.59 -3.92
C PRO A 29 9.42 1.29 -4.70
N ILE A 30 8.39 0.47 -4.40
CA ILE A 30 8.18 -0.78 -5.14
C ILE A 30 7.76 -0.48 -6.58
N TYR A 31 6.98 0.57 -6.81
CA TYR A 31 6.59 0.98 -8.16
C TYR A 31 7.82 1.41 -8.98
N VAL A 32 8.70 2.23 -8.39
CA VAL A 32 9.94 2.66 -9.04
C VAL A 32 10.86 1.48 -9.32
N LEU A 33 11.03 0.56 -8.37
CA LEU A 33 11.81 -0.67 -8.59
C LEU A 33 11.25 -1.48 -9.76
N LEU A 34 9.94 -1.74 -9.80
CA LEU A 34 9.33 -2.55 -10.85
C LEU A 34 9.37 -1.89 -12.23
N ALA A 35 9.50 -0.57 -12.29
CA ALA A 35 9.66 0.18 -13.54
C ALA A 35 11.13 0.30 -13.99
N SER A 36 12.08 -0.10 -13.15
CA SER A 36 13.52 0.05 -13.38
C SER A 36 14.17 -1.19 -14.02
N ASP A 37 15.35 -1.03 -14.59
CA ASP A 37 16.12 -2.13 -15.21
C ASP A 37 16.56 -3.17 -14.16
N GLU A 38 16.65 -2.78 -12.89
CA GLU A 38 16.94 -3.65 -11.75
C GLU A 38 15.88 -4.75 -11.57
N ALA A 39 14.66 -4.54 -12.07
CA ALA A 39 13.59 -5.54 -12.04
C ALA A 39 13.55 -6.44 -13.29
N SER A 40 14.58 -6.45 -14.14
CA SER A 40 14.61 -7.16 -15.43
C SER A 40 14.30 -8.67 -15.39
N TYR A 41 14.49 -9.34 -14.25
CA TYR A 41 14.15 -10.76 -14.07
C TYR A 41 12.91 -11.00 -13.18
N ILE A 42 12.18 -9.94 -12.84
CA ILE A 42 10.95 -10.00 -12.04
C ILE A 42 9.76 -10.01 -12.98
N SER A 43 9.02 -11.11 -13.03
CA SER A 43 7.80 -11.22 -13.83
C SER A 43 6.78 -12.13 -13.17
N GLY A 44 5.50 -11.95 -13.50
CA GLY A 44 4.39 -12.78 -13.00
C GLY A 44 4.16 -12.74 -11.48
N SER A 45 4.79 -11.81 -10.77
CA SER A 45 4.81 -11.76 -9.31
C SER A 45 3.85 -10.70 -8.76
N ARG A 46 3.29 -10.95 -7.55
CA ARG A 46 2.47 -9.99 -6.81
C ARG A 46 3.25 -9.48 -5.59
N TYR A 47 3.40 -8.17 -5.47
CA TYR A 47 4.05 -7.51 -4.32
C TYR A 47 3.02 -6.87 -3.40
N ALA A 48 3.07 -7.18 -2.11
CA ALA A 48 2.11 -6.71 -1.11
C ALA A 48 2.59 -5.41 -0.45
N VAL A 49 1.82 -4.33 -0.57
CA VAL A 49 1.99 -3.08 0.21
C VAL A 49 0.68 -2.79 0.94
N THR A 50 0.43 -3.52 2.02
CA THR A 50 -0.92 -3.65 2.63
C THR A 50 -0.99 -3.21 4.08
N GLY A 51 0.08 -2.60 4.63
CA GLY A 51 0.16 -2.28 6.05
C GLY A 51 0.09 -3.51 6.96
N GLY A 52 0.57 -4.66 6.46
CA GLY A 52 0.58 -5.95 7.17
C GLY A 52 -0.65 -6.83 6.95
N LYS A 53 -1.68 -6.36 6.24
CA LYS A 53 -2.84 -7.23 5.92
C LYS A 53 -2.39 -8.38 5.01
N PRO A 54 -2.69 -9.65 5.37
CA PRO A 54 -2.37 -10.79 4.51
C PRO A 54 -3.01 -10.67 3.14
N ILE A 55 -2.29 -11.11 2.10
CA ILE A 55 -2.87 -11.38 0.78
C ILE A 55 -3.14 -12.88 0.72
N LEU A 56 -4.43 -13.25 0.68
CA LEU A 56 -4.89 -14.62 0.44
C LEU A 56 -5.09 -14.85 -1.07
#